data_AF-A0A935JHE9-F1
#
_entry.id   AF-A0A935JHE9-F1
#
_cell.length_a   1.000
_cell.length_b   1.000
_cell.length_c   1.000
_cell.angle_alpha   90.00
_cell.angle_beta   90.00
_cell.angle_gamma   90.00
#
_symmetry.space_group_name_H-M   'P 1'
#
loop_
_entity.id
_entity.type
_entity.pdbx_description
1 polymer ?
#
loop_
_entity_poly.entity_id
_entity_poly.type
_entity_poly.pdbx_seq_one_letter_code
_entity_poly.pdbx_strand_id
1 'polypeptide(L)'
;MTKSELQEQLVRLFLRLNGYLTSGLIIHSSQKGNNKTELDIVAVRFPNHKQIDRQVECSKYMDYPTDSIDIIIGEVKGQKAPANFNAALHNDKDAIEKLVNWLGMFSNEQICQVQCDVFKMLQPKQINSSEKFDTLKYTFDSGNYTIRAILFCPDRPKPKNNQIKYVYGQLMLDFIWECLRPEILRSTCSTVYPTNMWGIDFTHLVEYFKDENKTTVGTVTDLYTHFKIKN
;
A
#
# COMPACT_ATOMS: atom_id res chain seq x y z
N MET A 1 2.57 -12.90 15.66
CA MET A 1 2.34 -12.32 14.33
C MET A 1 1.35 -13.20 13.59
N THR A 2 0.23 -12.63 13.18
CA THR A 2 -0.78 -13.30 12.34
C THR A 2 -0.43 -13.17 10.86
N LYS A 3 -1.13 -13.93 10.00
CA LYS A 3 -0.98 -13.81 8.55
C LYS A 3 -1.33 -12.41 8.03
N SER A 4 -2.41 -11.81 8.55
CA SER A 4 -2.84 -10.45 8.16
C SER A 4 -1.77 -9.42 8.53
N GLU A 5 -1.29 -9.46 9.77
CA GLU A 5 -0.25 -8.56 10.26
C GLU A 5 1.02 -8.61 9.39
N LEU A 6 1.48 -9.81 9.03
CA LEU A 6 2.65 -9.95 8.16
C LEU A 6 2.39 -9.41 6.74
N GLN A 7 1.20 -9.67 6.19
CA GLN A 7 0.81 -9.17 4.87
C GLN A 7 0.76 -7.64 4.84
N GLU A 8 0.18 -7.01 5.88
CA GLU A 8 0.14 -5.57 6.03
C GLU A 8 1.53 -4.97 6.22
N GLN A 9 2.39 -5.58 7.04
CA GLN A 9 3.79 -5.18 7.20
C GLN A 9 4.56 -5.25 5.88
N LEU A 10 4.35 -6.31 5.10
CA LEU A 10 4.94 -6.47 3.77
C LEU A 10 4.53 -5.34 2.82
N VAL A 11 3.24 -5.03 2.79
CA VAL A 11 2.69 -3.94 1.97
C VAL A 11 3.24 -2.59 2.41
N ARG A 12 3.29 -2.32 3.72
CA ARG A 12 3.84 -1.06 4.26
C ARG A 12 5.33 -0.91 3.96
N LEU A 13 6.13 -1.97 4.06
CA LEU A 13 7.54 -1.94 3.70
C LEU A 13 7.72 -1.68 2.20
N PHE A 14 6.95 -2.38 1.35
CA PHE A 14 6.94 -2.16 -0.09
C PHE A 14 6.62 -0.70 -0.44
N LEU A 15 5.58 -0.13 0.16
CA LEU A 15 5.19 1.28 -0.06
C LEU A 15 6.25 2.26 0.47
N ARG A 16 6.82 2.01 1.66
CA ARG A 16 7.91 2.81 2.23
C ARG A 16 9.11 2.88 1.28
N LEU A 17 9.50 1.73 0.70
CA LEU A 17 10.58 1.66 -0.28
C LEU A 17 10.21 2.29 -1.63
N ASN A 18 8.92 2.54 -1.91
CA ASN A 18 8.46 3.35 -3.04
C ASN A 18 8.30 4.85 -2.69
N GLY A 19 8.73 5.27 -1.50
CA GLY A 19 8.71 6.68 -1.09
C GLY A 19 7.41 7.15 -0.45
N TYR A 20 6.54 6.23 -0.05
CA TYR A 20 5.31 6.56 0.67
C TYR A 20 5.52 6.59 2.18
N LEU A 21 4.86 7.57 2.82
CA LEU A 21 4.51 7.49 4.23
C LEU A 21 3.26 6.64 4.35
N THR A 22 3.20 5.73 5.31
CA THR A 22 2.07 4.80 5.48
C THR A 22 1.51 4.84 6.89
N SER A 23 0.21 4.61 7.01
CA SER A 23 -0.51 4.43 8.27
C SER A 23 -1.63 3.41 8.08
N GLY A 24 -1.96 2.65 9.12
CA GLY A 24 -3.32 2.09 9.26
C GLY A 24 -4.26 3.17 9.80
N LEU A 25 -5.56 3.05 9.58
CA LEU A 25 -6.53 4.01 10.09
C LEU A 25 -7.78 3.31 10.63
N ILE A 26 -8.06 3.51 11.91
CA ILE A 26 -9.35 3.14 12.50
C ILE A 26 -10.29 4.34 12.39
N ILE A 27 -11.39 4.17 11.66
CA ILE A 27 -12.46 5.17 11.60
C ILE A 27 -13.38 4.93 12.80
N HIS A 28 -13.39 5.89 13.71
CA HIS A 28 -14.20 5.81 14.93
C HIS A 28 -15.70 5.97 14.63
N SER A 29 -16.52 5.19 15.35
CA SER A 29 -17.97 5.38 15.33
C SER A 29 -18.38 6.46 16.33
N SER A 30 -19.57 7.04 16.14
CA SER A 30 -20.18 7.94 17.14
C SER A 30 -20.73 7.19 18.36
N GLN A 31 -20.78 5.85 18.32
CA GLN A 31 -21.23 5.00 19.42
C GLN A 31 -20.04 4.52 20.25
N LYS A 32 -20.12 4.73 21.56
CA LYS A 32 -19.06 4.33 22.49
C LYS A 32 -18.81 2.82 22.41
N GLY A 33 -17.54 2.45 22.29
CA GLY A 33 -17.10 1.03 22.25
C GLY A 33 -17.05 0.42 20.85
N ASN A 34 -17.55 1.10 19.82
CA ASN A 34 -17.58 0.59 18.45
C ASN A 34 -16.64 1.40 17.54
N ASN A 35 -15.84 0.72 16.72
CA ASN A 35 -15.27 1.30 15.51
C ASN A 35 -16.27 1.19 14.36
N LYS A 36 -16.17 2.09 13.38
CA LYS A 36 -17.02 2.05 12.16
C LYS A 36 -16.37 1.19 11.09
N THR A 37 -15.08 1.39 10.85
CA THR A 37 -14.28 0.54 9.97
C THR A 37 -12.79 0.73 10.26
N GLU A 38 -11.98 -0.12 9.65
CA GLU A 38 -10.53 -0.05 9.66
C GLU A 38 -10.04 -0.07 8.21
N LEU A 39 -9.10 0.81 7.90
CA LEU A 39 -8.34 0.79 6.67
C LEU A 39 -6.95 0.26 6.98
N ASP A 40 -6.59 -0.82 6.28
CA ASP A 40 -5.28 -1.45 6.43
C ASP A 40 -4.14 -0.47 6.09
N ILE A 41 -4.35 0.34 5.03
CA ILE A 41 -3.37 1.25 4.47
C ILE A 41 -4.01 2.58 4.03
N VAL A 42 -3.50 3.68 4.57
CA VAL A 42 -3.52 5.01 3.95
C VAL A 42 -2.07 5.40 3.71
N ALA A 43 -1.73 5.76 2.47
CA ALA A 43 -0.35 6.11 2.13
C ALA A 43 -0.26 7.42 1.36
N VAL A 44 0.77 8.21 1.64
CA VAL A 44 0.98 9.52 1.00
C VAL A 44 2.39 9.60 0.41
N ARG A 45 2.49 10.05 -0.84
CA ARG A 45 3.76 10.35 -1.52
C ARG A 45 3.72 11.75 -2.11
N PHE A 46 4.76 12.53 -1.83
CA PHE A 46 4.90 13.90 -2.34
C PHE A 46 5.55 13.92 -3.73
N PRO A 47 5.19 14.87 -4.62
CA PRO A 47 5.61 14.86 -6.02
C PRO A 47 7.12 14.96 -6.22
N ASN A 48 7.80 15.69 -5.33
CA ASN A 48 9.24 15.92 -5.39
C ASN A 48 10.07 14.87 -4.62
N HIS A 49 9.50 13.72 -4.27
CA HIS A 49 10.23 12.65 -3.59
C HIS A 49 11.44 12.19 -4.42
N LYS A 50 12.64 12.22 -3.81
CA LYS A 50 13.90 11.75 -4.41
C LYS A 50 14.77 11.08 -3.35
N GLN A 51 15.36 9.92 -3.68
CA GLN A 51 16.35 9.21 -2.86
C GLN A 51 17.44 8.62 -3.76
N ILE A 52 18.22 9.51 -4.41
CA ILE A 52 19.18 9.14 -5.47
C ILE A 52 20.24 8.15 -4.97
N ASP A 53 20.67 8.27 -3.71
CA ASP A 53 21.67 7.37 -3.12
C ASP A 53 21.24 5.90 -3.11
N ARG A 54 19.94 5.61 -3.15
CA ARG A 54 19.45 4.23 -3.19
C ARG A 54 19.79 3.52 -4.50
N GLN A 55 20.07 4.24 -5.59
CA GLN A 55 20.42 3.66 -6.89
C GLN A 55 19.43 2.57 -7.40
N VAL A 56 18.21 2.55 -6.86
CA VAL A 56 17.10 1.68 -7.25
C VAL A 56 15.90 2.58 -7.43
N GLU A 57 15.35 2.55 -8.63
CA GLU A 57 14.16 3.32 -8.99
C GLU A 57 12.94 2.80 -8.25
N CYS A 58 11.92 3.65 -8.09
CA CYS A 58 10.63 3.18 -7.58
C CYS A 58 10.00 2.18 -8.56
N SER A 59 9.15 1.30 -8.05
CA SER A 59 8.47 0.28 -8.85
C SER A 59 7.61 0.91 -9.94
N LYS A 60 7.96 0.66 -11.20
CA LYS A 60 7.17 1.13 -12.37
C LYS A 60 5.75 0.58 -12.37
N TYR A 61 5.52 -0.58 -11.74
CA TYR A 61 4.18 -1.18 -11.64
C TYR A 61 3.20 -0.29 -10.88
N MET A 62 3.70 0.50 -9.92
CA MET A 62 2.88 1.41 -9.12
C MET A 62 2.30 2.56 -9.93
N ASP A 63 2.83 2.90 -11.11
CA ASP A 63 2.28 3.95 -12.00
C ASP A 63 1.88 5.22 -11.21
N TYR A 64 2.80 5.72 -10.38
CA TYR A 64 2.54 6.83 -9.47
C TYR A 64 2.55 8.16 -10.23
N PRO A 65 1.73 9.15 -9.82
CA PRO A 65 1.75 10.47 -10.43
C PRO A 65 3.05 11.22 -10.08
N THR A 66 3.47 12.12 -10.96
CA THR A 66 4.74 12.86 -10.86
C THR A 66 4.57 14.34 -10.53
N ASP A 67 3.35 14.87 -10.65
CA ASP A 67 2.98 16.29 -10.58
C ASP A 67 1.91 16.58 -9.51
N SER A 68 1.61 15.61 -8.64
CA SER A 68 0.62 15.71 -7.58
C SER A 68 1.06 15.01 -6.29
N ILE A 69 0.42 15.37 -5.17
CA ILE A 69 0.47 14.59 -3.95
C ILE A 69 -0.41 13.35 -4.17
N ASP A 70 0.21 12.18 -4.08
CA ASP A 70 -0.47 10.90 -4.29
C ASP A 70 -0.92 10.32 -2.95
N ILE A 71 -2.21 10.01 -2.86
CA ILE A 71 -2.84 9.36 -1.71
C ILE A 71 -3.37 8.00 -2.14
N ILE A 72 -2.91 6.94 -1.49
CA ILE A 72 -3.43 5.60 -1.67
C ILE A 72 -4.38 5.28 -0.53
N ILE A 73 -5.59 4.87 -0.89
CA ILE A 73 -6.53 4.16 -0.03
C ILE A 73 -6.35 2.67 -0.37
N GLY A 74 -5.73 1.94 0.55
CA GLY A 74 -5.28 0.57 0.32
C GLY A 74 -5.98 -0.45 1.21
N GLU A 75 -6.21 -1.63 0.65
CA GLU A 75 -6.80 -2.76 1.34
C GLU A 75 -6.01 -4.03 1.01
N VAL A 76 -5.73 -4.84 2.02
CA VAL A 76 -4.95 -6.07 1.91
C VAL A 76 -5.89 -7.27 1.86
N LYS A 77 -5.85 -8.03 0.76
CA LYS A 77 -6.73 -9.18 0.54
C LYS A 77 -5.94 -10.48 0.46
N GLY A 78 -6.36 -11.45 1.28
CA GLY A 78 -5.90 -12.83 1.19
C GLY A 78 -6.40 -13.56 -0.07
N GLN A 79 -5.97 -14.81 -0.22
CA GLN A 79 -6.22 -15.62 -1.42
C GLN A 79 -7.71 -15.79 -1.78
N LYS A 80 -8.55 -16.08 -0.77
CA LYS A 80 -9.97 -16.44 -0.94
C LYS A 80 -10.93 -15.26 -0.86
N ALA A 81 -10.46 -14.09 -0.43
CA ALA A 81 -11.31 -12.91 -0.30
C ALA A 81 -11.76 -12.40 -1.68
N PRO A 82 -12.93 -11.77 -1.82
CA PRO A 82 -13.25 -11.06 -3.05
C PRO A 82 -12.23 -9.95 -3.32
N ALA A 83 -11.96 -9.65 -4.59
CA ALA A 83 -11.10 -8.53 -5.01
C ALA A 83 -11.84 -7.18 -4.91
N ASN A 84 -12.41 -6.89 -3.75
CA ASN A 84 -13.20 -5.69 -3.48
C ASN A 84 -12.77 -5.08 -2.16
N PHE A 85 -12.97 -3.77 -1.99
CA PHE A 85 -12.80 -3.09 -0.71
C PHE A 85 -13.80 -3.60 0.33
N ASN A 86 -13.50 -3.42 1.62
CA ASN A 86 -14.42 -3.80 2.69
C ASN A 86 -15.79 -3.14 2.53
N ALA A 87 -16.86 -3.88 2.87
CA ALA A 87 -18.25 -3.44 2.79
C ALA A 87 -18.48 -2.08 3.45
N ALA A 88 -17.87 -1.86 4.61
CA ALA A 88 -17.99 -0.59 5.33
C ALA A 88 -17.42 0.60 4.53
N LEU A 89 -16.43 0.41 3.65
CA LEU A 89 -15.87 1.47 2.81
C LEU A 89 -16.69 1.77 1.55
N HIS A 90 -17.63 0.90 1.16
CA HIS A 90 -18.46 1.14 -0.03
C HIS A 90 -19.97 1.15 0.25
N ASN A 91 -20.40 0.88 1.49
CA ASN A 91 -21.80 0.95 1.90
C ASN A 91 -22.09 2.07 2.90
N ASP A 92 -21.07 2.66 3.52
CA ASP A 92 -21.23 3.68 4.56
C ASP A 92 -20.60 5.03 4.15
N LYS A 93 -21.46 5.97 3.75
CA LYS A 93 -21.01 7.31 3.33
C LYS A 93 -20.36 8.11 4.47
N ASP A 94 -20.76 7.91 5.72
CA ASP A 94 -20.15 8.59 6.87
C ASP A 94 -18.73 8.07 7.15
N ALA A 95 -18.45 6.79 6.87
CA ALA A 95 -17.08 6.28 6.92
C ALA A 95 -16.17 7.01 5.92
N ILE A 96 -16.63 7.19 4.68
CA ILE A 96 -15.87 7.91 3.65
C ILE A 96 -15.72 9.38 3.98
N GLU A 97 -16.76 10.03 4.51
CA GLU A 97 -16.65 11.42 4.96
C GLU A 97 -15.58 11.58 6.04
N LYS A 98 -15.56 10.71 7.04
CA LYS A 98 -14.55 10.72 8.11
C LYS A 98 -13.14 10.46 7.58
N LEU A 99 -12.98 9.59 6.58
CA LEU A 99 -11.71 9.40 5.90
C LEU A 99 -11.25 10.69 5.21
N VAL A 100 -12.12 11.30 4.40
CA VAL A 100 -11.84 12.54 3.67
C VAL A 100 -11.51 13.68 4.64
N ASN A 101 -12.24 13.79 5.75
CA ASN A 101 -11.96 14.74 6.82
C ASN A 101 -10.62 14.46 7.52
N TRP A 102 -10.31 13.19 7.81
CA TRP A 102 -9.05 12.80 8.45
C TRP A 102 -7.83 13.12 7.59
N LEU A 103 -7.95 13.00 6.25
CA LEU A 103 -6.91 13.42 5.33
C LEU A 103 -6.60 14.93 5.43
N GLY A 104 -7.57 15.74 5.86
CA GLY A 104 -7.38 17.14 6.24
C GLY A 104 -6.94 18.08 5.09
N MET A 105 -7.12 17.67 3.83
CA MET A 105 -6.62 18.39 2.66
C MET A 105 -7.70 19.09 1.83
N PHE A 106 -8.97 18.92 2.21
CA PHE A 106 -10.12 19.45 1.47
C PHE A 106 -10.88 20.46 2.33
N SER A 107 -11.38 21.53 1.70
CA SER A 107 -12.27 22.48 2.37
C SER A 107 -13.67 21.87 2.59
N ASN A 108 -14.47 22.49 3.47
CA ASN A 108 -15.84 22.04 3.74
C ASN A 108 -16.71 21.99 2.47
N GLU A 109 -16.47 22.91 1.53
CA GLU A 109 -17.18 22.97 0.25
C GLU A 109 -16.75 21.84 -0.70
N GLN A 110 -15.51 21.35 -0.57
CA GLN A 110 -14.95 20.29 -1.41
C GLN A 110 -15.27 18.88 -0.89
N ILE A 111 -15.41 18.72 0.43
CA ILE A 111 -15.61 17.41 1.07
C ILE A 111 -16.75 16.61 0.46
N CYS A 112 -17.91 17.25 0.21
CA CYS A 112 -19.09 16.56 -0.35
C CYS A 112 -18.80 15.96 -1.74
N GLN A 113 -18.09 16.69 -2.60
CA GLN A 113 -17.71 16.22 -3.93
C GLN A 113 -16.71 15.07 -3.84
N VAL A 114 -15.63 15.25 -3.05
CA VAL A 114 -14.59 14.24 -2.88
C VAL A 114 -15.15 12.96 -2.26
N GLN A 115 -16.02 13.08 -1.26
CA GLN A 115 -16.73 11.96 -0.65
C GLN A 115 -17.52 11.16 -1.70
N CYS A 116 -18.30 11.84 -2.55
CA CYS A 116 -19.08 11.18 -3.60
C CYS A 116 -18.20 10.45 -4.60
N ASP A 117 -17.07 11.03 -4.99
CA ASP A 117 -16.15 10.44 -5.96
C ASP A 117 -15.40 9.23 -5.37
N VAL A 118 -14.87 9.36 -4.16
CA VAL A 118 -14.23 8.25 -3.44
C VAL A 118 -15.22 7.12 -3.20
N PHE A 119 -16.45 7.43 -2.78
CA PHE A 119 -17.50 6.43 -2.60
C PHE A 119 -17.79 5.65 -3.88
N LYS A 120 -17.84 6.32 -5.04
CA LYS A 120 -17.99 5.66 -6.36
C LYS A 120 -16.77 4.83 -6.73
N MET A 121 -15.56 5.34 -6.47
CA MET A 121 -14.30 4.66 -6.78
C MET A 121 -14.17 3.32 -6.04
N LEU A 122 -14.62 3.26 -4.79
CA LEU A 122 -14.51 2.07 -3.93
C LEU A 122 -15.63 1.03 -4.16
N GLN A 123 -16.61 1.31 -5.02
CA GLN A 123 -17.67 0.34 -5.33
C GLN A 123 -17.09 -0.92 -5.97
N PRO A 124 -17.62 -2.12 -5.63
CA PRO A 124 -17.29 -3.35 -6.32
C PRO A 124 -17.52 -3.24 -7.83
N LYS A 125 -16.50 -3.57 -8.61
CA LYS A 125 -16.57 -3.56 -10.08
C LYS A 125 -16.75 -4.98 -10.59
N GLN A 126 -17.76 -5.20 -11.43
CA GLN A 126 -18.10 -6.55 -11.89
C GLN A 126 -16.98 -7.16 -12.74
N ILE A 127 -16.40 -6.40 -13.68
CA ILE A 127 -15.22 -6.80 -14.48
C ILE A 127 -14.55 -5.51 -14.97
N ASN A 128 -13.33 -5.21 -14.50
CA ASN A 128 -12.50 -4.15 -15.08
C ASN A 128 -11.19 -4.79 -15.58
N SER A 129 -11.05 -4.98 -16.88
CA SER A 129 -9.76 -5.20 -17.54
C SER A 129 -9.01 -3.87 -17.59
N SER A 130 -8.63 -3.34 -16.43
CA SER A 130 -7.90 -2.08 -16.35
C SER A 130 -6.42 -2.37 -16.21
N GLU A 131 -5.62 -1.88 -17.16
CA GLU A 131 -4.16 -1.87 -17.04
C GLU A 131 -3.65 -0.83 -16.03
N LYS A 132 -4.54 0.02 -15.52
CA LYS A 132 -4.24 1.12 -14.59
C LYS A 132 -5.04 1.02 -13.31
N PHE A 133 -4.52 1.65 -12.25
CA PHE A 133 -5.25 1.81 -11.00
C PHE A 133 -6.32 2.88 -11.14
N ASP A 134 -7.43 2.70 -10.44
CA ASP A 134 -8.46 3.72 -10.36
C ASP A 134 -7.90 4.97 -9.70
N THR A 135 -8.15 6.12 -10.32
CA THR A 135 -7.49 7.37 -9.98
C THR A 135 -8.51 8.51 -10.05
N LEU A 136 -8.55 9.31 -8.99
CA LEU A 136 -9.24 10.59 -8.93
C LEU A 136 -8.20 11.69 -8.89
N LYS A 137 -8.36 12.73 -9.70
CA LYS A 137 -7.44 13.86 -9.76
C LYS A 137 -8.17 15.13 -9.37
N TYR A 138 -7.52 15.93 -8.53
CA TYR A 138 -8.03 17.20 -8.07
C TYR A 138 -6.96 18.28 -8.21
N THR A 139 -7.39 19.46 -8.63
CA THR A 139 -6.57 20.67 -8.63
C THR A 139 -7.29 21.70 -7.79
N PHE A 140 -6.65 22.08 -6.68
CA PHE A 140 -7.14 23.06 -5.74
C PHE A 140 -6.06 24.12 -5.50
N ASP A 141 -6.43 25.21 -4.82
CA ASP A 141 -5.49 26.29 -4.47
C ASP A 141 -4.34 25.78 -3.58
N SER A 142 -4.58 24.74 -2.78
CA SER A 142 -3.58 24.06 -1.95
C SER A 142 -2.64 23.14 -2.73
N GLY A 143 -2.95 22.83 -4.01
CA GLY A 143 -2.11 22.04 -4.90
C GLY A 143 -2.87 20.98 -5.70
N ASN A 144 -2.10 20.15 -6.39
CA ASN A 144 -2.61 19.00 -7.13
C ASN A 144 -2.61 17.75 -6.25
N TYR A 145 -3.73 17.05 -6.23
CA TYR A 145 -3.92 15.82 -5.47
C TYR A 145 -4.34 14.69 -6.39
N THR A 146 -3.93 13.48 -6.04
CA THR A 146 -4.36 12.27 -6.74
C THR A 146 -4.71 11.22 -5.70
N ILE A 147 -5.96 10.75 -5.71
CA ILE A 147 -6.41 9.68 -4.82
C ILE A 147 -6.52 8.40 -5.65
N ARG A 148 -5.92 7.31 -5.16
CA ARG A 148 -5.95 6.00 -5.82
C ARG A 148 -6.45 4.94 -4.87
N ALA A 149 -7.36 4.11 -5.36
CA ALA A 149 -7.81 2.92 -4.67
C ALA A 149 -6.98 1.72 -5.14
N ILE A 150 -6.22 1.09 -4.23
CA ILE A 150 -5.34 -0.03 -4.58
C ILE A 150 -5.62 -1.24 -3.70
N LEU A 151 -5.87 -2.38 -4.34
CA LEU A 151 -5.89 -3.67 -3.67
C LEU A 151 -4.48 -4.26 -3.65
N PHE A 152 -4.06 -4.71 -2.48
CA PHE A 152 -2.84 -5.46 -2.28
C PHE A 152 -3.19 -6.92 -2.00
N CYS A 153 -2.76 -7.83 -2.86
CA CYS A 153 -3.10 -9.24 -2.78
C CYS A 153 -1.83 -10.10 -2.69
N PRO A 154 -1.17 -10.19 -1.51
CA PRO A 154 0.09 -10.94 -1.37
C PRO A 154 -0.03 -12.40 -1.80
N ASP A 155 -1.16 -13.05 -1.51
CA ASP A 155 -1.37 -14.47 -1.81
C ASP A 155 -1.77 -14.77 -3.26
N ARG A 156 -1.91 -13.74 -4.11
CA ARG A 156 -2.39 -13.93 -5.49
C ARG A 156 -1.24 -13.85 -6.48
N PRO A 157 -1.31 -14.60 -7.59
CA PRO A 157 -0.39 -14.39 -8.69
C PRO A 157 -0.64 -13.03 -9.35
N LYS A 158 0.21 -12.67 -10.31
CA LYS A 158 -0.01 -11.49 -11.16
C LYS A 158 -1.43 -11.51 -11.77
N PRO A 159 -2.18 -10.39 -11.73
CA PRO A 159 -3.49 -10.32 -12.38
C PRO A 159 -3.37 -10.61 -13.88
N LYS A 160 -4.33 -11.37 -14.41
CA LYS A 160 -4.50 -11.57 -15.85
C LYS A 160 -5.14 -10.32 -16.48
N ASN A 161 -5.03 -10.17 -17.80
CA ASN A 161 -5.53 -9.00 -18.53
C ASN A 161 -7.03 -8.72 -18.32
N ASN A 162 -7.84 -9.74 -18.00
CA ASN A 162 -9.27 -9.62 -17.74
C ASN A 162 -9.63 -9.43 -16.26
N GLN A 163 -8.64 -9.18 -15.40
CA GLN A 163 -8.82 -8.96 -13.97
C GLN A 163 -8.50 -7.52 -13.60
N ILE A 164 -9.07 -7.07 -12.49
CA ILE A 164 -8.74 -5.78 -11.88
C ILE A 164 -7.24 -5.76 -11.56
N LYS A 165 -6.58 -4.65 -11.86
CA LYS A 165 -5.18 -4.45 -11.45
C LYS A 165 -5.08 -4.38 -9.93
N TYR A 166 -4.24 -5.24 -9.37
CA TYR A 166 -3.84 -5.23 -7.97
C TYR A 166 -2.33 -5.43 -7.86
N VAL A 167 -1.76 -5.10 -6.70
CA VAL A 167 -0.35 -5.37 -6.38
C VAL A 167 -0.27 -6.79 -5.80
N TYR A 168 0.50 -7.66 -6.42
CA TYR A 168 0.61 -9.08 -6.03
C TYR A 168 1.90 -9.33 -5.24
N GLY A 169 1.93 -10.42 -4.46
CA GLY A 169 3.00 -10.66 -3.49
C GLY A 169 4.39 -10.79 -4.09
N GLN A 170 4.54 -11.53 -5.19
CA GLN A 170 5.86 -11.72 -5.81
C GLN A 170 6.50 -10.39 -6.24
N LEU A 171 5.71 -9.47 -6.81
CA LEU A 171 6.18 -8.12 -7.13
C LEU A 171 6.71 -7.38 -5.90
N MET A 172 6.04 -7.51 -4.76
CA MET A 172 6.48 -6.85 -3.52
C MET A 172 7.80 -7.46 -3.04
N LEU A 173 7.89 -8.79 -3.02
CA LEU A 173 9.09 -9.52 -2.62
C LEU A 173 10.30 -9.14 -3.50
N ASP A 174 10.16 -9.25 -4.81
CA ASP A 174 11.24 -8.98 -5.77
C ASP A 174 11.75 -7.54 -5.62
N PHE A 175 10.84 -6.57 -5.50
CA PHE A 175 11.21 -5.17 -5.34
C PHE A 175 11.91 -4.89 -4.01
N ILE A 176 11.41 -5.45 -2.90
CA ILE A 176 12.06 -5.28 -1.59
C ILE A 176 13.45 -5.91 -1.60
N TRP A 177 13.59 -7.09 -2.22
CA TRP A 177 14.87 -7.77 -2.39
C TRP A 177 15.87 -6.90 -3.15
N GLU A 178 15.50 -6.38 -4.32
CA GLU A 178 16.35 -5.47 -5.11
C GLU A 178 16.79 -4.24 -4.29
N CYS A 179 15.88 -3.69 -3.48
CA CYS A 179 16.18 -2.54 -2.62
C CYS A 179 17.20 -2.85 -1.52
N LEU A 180 17.09 -4.02 -0.88
CA LEU A 180 17.87 -4.39 0.30
C LEU A 180 19.13 -5.20 0.00
N ARG A 181 19.17 -5.89 -1.15
CA ARG A 181 20.27 -6.73 -1.63
C ARG A 181 20.66 -6.36 -3.06
N PRO A 182 21.34 -5.21 -3.24
CA PRO A 182 21.83 -4.84 -4.56
C PRO A 182 22.90 -5.85 -5.01
N GLU A 183 22.85 -6.27 -6.28
CA GLU A 183 23.84 -7.18 -6.87
C GLU A 183 25.26 -6.59 -6.86
N ILE A 184 25.35 -5.26 -7.04
CA ILE A 184 26.58 -4.49 -6.97
C ILE A 184 26.49 -3.57 -5.76
N LEU A 185 27.52 -3.60 -4.90
CA LEU A 185 27.59 -2.69 -3.76
C LEU A 185 27.54 -1.24 -4.23
N ARG A 186 26.61 -0.48 -3.66
CA ARG A 186 26.41 0.93 -3.99
C ARG A 186 27.54 1.76 -3.39
N SER A 187 28.00 2.75 -4.14
CA SER A 187 29.10 3.64 -3.72
C SER A 187 28.74 4.57 -2.56
N THR A 188 27.46 4.96 -2.40
CA THR A 188 27.03 5.97 -1.40
C THR A 188 26.00 5.47 -0.38
N CYS A 189 25.25 4.40 -0.68
CA CYS A 189 24.21 3.84 0.21
C CYS A 189 24.58 2.44 0.68
N SER A 190 25.12 2.34 1.90
CA SER A 190 25.27 1.04 2.56
C SER A 190 23.90 0.47 2.88
N THR A 191 23.67 -0.80 2.58
CA THR A 191 22.52 -1.57 3.06
C THR A 191 22.86 -2.35 4.34
N VAL A 192 24.04 -2.16 4.93
CA VAL A 192 24.60 -2.97 6.04
C VAL A 192 24.52 -2.23 7.39
N TYR A 193 23.44 -1.50 7.63
CA TYR A 193 23.17 -0.90 8.94
C TYR A 193 22.22 -1.77 9.78
N PRO A 194 22.26 -1.63 11.12
CA PRO A 194 21.44 -2.41 12.05
C PRO A 194 19.96 -2.44 11.66
N THR A 195 19.36 -3.63 11.69
CA THR A 195 17.97 -3.88 11.25
C THR A 195 16.93 -3.19 12.15
N ASN A 196 17.25 -2.98 13.43
CA ASN A 196 16.40 -2.25 14.38
C ASN A 196 16.15 -0.78 13.99
N MET A 197 17.00 -0.17 13.16
CA MET A 197 16.78 1.20 12.64
C MET A 197 15.55 1.30 11.72
N TRP A 198 15.04 0.17 11.24
CA TRP A 198 13.82 0.14 10.45
C TRP A 198 12.55 0.28 11.28
N GLY A 199 12.66 0.18 12.61
CA GLY A 199 11.54 0.17 13.55
C GLY A 199 11.06 -1.25 13.84
N ILE A 200 10.38 -1.43 14.97
CA ILE A 200 9.95 -2.74 15.46
C ILE A 200 9.05 -3.48 14.44
N ASP A 201 8.23 -2.73 13.70
CA ASP A 201 7.30 -3.27 12.72
C ASP A 201 7.98 -3.90 11.50
N PHE A 202 9.21 -3.49 11.17
CA PHE A 202 9.89 -3.93 9.96
C PHE A 202 11.18 -4.72 10.21
N THR A 203 11.71 -4.68 11.44
CA THR A 203 12.99 -5.31 11.81
C THR A 203 13.08 -6.75 11.31
N HIS A 204 12.11 -7.60 11.68
CA HIS A 204 12.14 -9.02 11.33
C HIS A 204 11.95 -9.28 9.83
N LEU A 205 11.15 -8.45 9.17
CA LEU A 205 10.96 -8.57 7.73
C LEU A 205 12.25 -8.21 6.98
N VAL A 206 12.93 -7.14 7.40
CA VAL A 206 14.23 -6.74 6.84
C VAL A 206 15.30 -7.81 7.11
N GLU A 207 15.31 -8.43 8.29
CA GLU A 207 16.18 -9.56 8.61
C GLU A 207 15.96 -10.73 7.66
N TYR A 208 14.71 -11.08 7.37
CA TYR A 208 14.38 -12.12 6.39
C TYR A 208 15.00 -11.83 5.01
N PHE A 209 14.89 -10.58 4.52
CA PHE A 209 15.41 -10.20 3.21
C PHE A 209 16.94 -10.08 3.19
N LYS A 210 17.58 -9.67 4.29
CA LYS A 210 19.04 -9.50 4.37
C LYS A 210 19.81 -10.77 4.76
N ASP A 211 19.12 -11.87 5.03
CA ASP A 211 19.71 -13.17 5.38
C ASP A 211 20.76 -13.63 4.34
N GLU A 212 22.03 -13.63 4.74
CA GLU A 212 23.18 -13.93 3.87
C GLU A 212 23.14 -15.35 3.30
N ASN A 213 22.44 -16.28 3.95
CA ASN A 213 22.30 -17.66 3.50
C ASN A 213 21.32 -17.79 2.33
N LYS A 214 20.49 -16.77 2.08
CA LYS A 214 19.57 -16.76 0.93
C LYS A 214 20.31 -16.38 -0.35
N THR A 215 20.07 -17.15 -1.40
CA THR A 215 20.50 -16.85 -2.78
C THR A 215 19.38 -16.26 -3.62
N THR A 216 18.12 -16.44 -3.22
CA THR A 216 16.93 -15.89 -3.88
C THR A 216 15.95 -15.34 -2.83
N VAL A 217 15.03 -14.49 -3.28
CA VAL A 217 14.00 -13.91 -2.41
C VAL A 217 12.96 -14.94 -1.93
N GLY A 218 12.75 -16.01 -2.71
CA GLY A 218 11.71 -17.01 -2.48
C GLY A 218 10.31 -16.53 -2.84
N THR A 219 9.32 -17.21 -2.29
CA THR A 219 7.89 -16.96 -2.50
C THR A 219 7.22 -16.46 -1.22
N VAL A 220 5.98 -15.99 -1.34
CA VAL A 220 5.16 -15.60 -0.17
C VAL A 220 4.92 -16.79 0.77
N THR A 221 4.86 -18.02 0.24
CA THR A 221 4.77 -19.24 1.06
C THR A 221 6.03 -19.48 1.87
N ASP A 222 7.21 -19.21 1.30
CA ASP A 222 8.49 -19.33 2.00
C ASP A 222 8.59 -18.30 3.14
N LEU A 223 8.08 -17.08 2.89
CA LEU A 223 7.96 -16.05 3.92
C LEU A 223 7.07 -16.53 5.08
N TYR A 224 5.88 -17.09 4.81
CA TYR A 224 5.02 -17.62 5.87
C TYR A 224 5.67 -18.77 6.64
N THR A 225 6.36 -19.66 5.92
CA THR A 225 7.10 -20.76 6.54
C THR A 225 8.17 -20.25 7.50
N HIS A 226 8.94 -19.22 7.10
CA HIS A 226 9.94 -18.60 7.95
C HIS A 226 9.35 -18.03 9.24
N PHE A 227 8.20 -17.34 9.14
CA PHE A 227 7.49 -16.77 10.28
C PHE A 227 6.58 -17.75 11.03
N LYS A 228 6.60 -19.05 10.67
CA LYS A 228 5.78 -20.12 11.25
C LYS A 228 4.27 -19.82 11.20
N ILE A 229 3.83 -19.14 10.16
CA ILE A 229 2.43 -18.80 9.91
C ILE A 229 1.76 -19.98 9.21
N LYS A 230 0.65 -20.46 9.77
CA LYS A 230 -0.16 -21.52 9.16
C LYS A 230 -0.98 -20.95 8.00
N ASN A 231 -1.01 -21.70 6.88
CA ASN A 231 -1.80 -21.37 5.70
C ASN A 231 -3.30 -21.53 5.91
#